data_AF-A0A2V8D6Z6-F1
#
_entry.id   AF-A0A2V8D6Z6-F1
#
_cell.length_a   1.000
_cell.length_b   1.000
_cell.length_c   1.000
_cell.angle_alpha   90.00
_cell.angle_beta   90.00
_cell.angle_gamma   90.00
#
_symmetry.space_group_name_H-M   'P 1'
#
loop_
_entity.id
_entity.type
_entity.pdbx_description
1 polymer ?
#
loop_
_entity_poly.entity_id
_entity_poly.type
_entity_poly.pdbx_seq_one_letter_code
_entity_poly.pdbx_strand_id
1 'polypeptide(L)' 'MGLRLEQISRGALRVNAGSLFPAFRRLERDGEISSEWRVTENGRRAKYYAITTSGQASLEKATKD' A
#
# COMPACT_ATOMS: atom_id res chain seq x y z
N MET A 1 -2.22 -5.05 15.38
CA MET A 1 -2.61 -4.19 14.25
C MET A 1 -1.84 -4.60 12.97
N GLY A 2 -2.20 -5.73 12.36
CA GLY A 2 -1.52 -6.26 11.14
C GLY A 2 -2.37 -7.26 10.34
N LEU A 3 -3.41 -7.82 10.97
CA LEU A 3 -4.18 -8.96 10.46
C LEU A 3 -4.84 -8.77 9.08
N ARG A 4 -5.16 -7.55 8.64
CA ARG A 4 -5.95 -7.36 7.41
C ARG A 4 -5.11 -7.38 6.12
N LEU A 5 -3.83 -7.04 6.20
CA LEU A 5 -2.97 -6.96 5.01
C LEU A 5 -2.48 -8.35 4.57
N GLU A 6 -2.10 -9.20 5.53
CA GLU A 6 -1.70 -10.59 5.27
C GLU A 6 -2.83 -11.41 4.63
N GLN A 7 -4.08 -11.17 5.07
CA GLN A 7 -5.26 -11.84 4.51
C GLN A 7 -5.60 -11.37 3.10
N ILE A 8 -5.46 -10.07 2.80
CA ILE A 8 -5.70 -9.55 1.43
C ILE A 8 -4.59 -9.97 0.47
N SER A 9 -3.35 -10.07 0.96
CA SER A 9 -2.19 -10.50 0.16
C SER A 9 -2.13 -12.01 -0.09
N ARG A 10 -3.07 -12.82 0.41
CA ARG A 10 -3.05 -14.30 0.35
C ARG A 10 -1.68 -14.90 0.74
N GLY A 11 -1.02 -14.33 1.74
CA GLY A 11 0.28 -14.81 2.20
C GLY A 11 1.47 -14.55 1.27
N ALA A 12 1.30 -13.83 0.15
CA ALA A 12 2.39 -13.47 -0.76
C ALA A 12 3.37 -12.44 -0.14
N LEU A 13 2.90 -11.67 0.83
CA LEU A 13 3.67 -10.64 1.51
C LEU A 13 3.65 -10.92 3.02
N ARG A 14 4.65 -11.66 3.54
CA ARG A 14 4.96 -11.71 4.97
C ARG A 14 5.64 -10.40 5.39
N VAL A 15 4.88 -9.32 5.37
CA VAL A 15 5.38 -7.99 5.73
C VAL A 15 5.22 -7.79 7.22
N ASN A 16 6.35 -7.81 7.92
CA ASN A 16 6.40 -7.32 9.29
C ASN A 16 5.97 -5.83 9.26
N ALA A 17 5.05 -5.43 10.13
CA ALA A 17 4.49 -4.08 10.14
C ALA A 17 5.58 -2.99 10.19
N GLY A 18 6.75 -3.28 10.78
CA GLY A 18 7.90 -2.37 10.81
C GLY A 18 8.54 -2.05 9.44
N SER A 19 8.45 -2.95 8.46
CA SER A 19 9.07 -2.79 7.13
C SER A 19 8.08 -2.33 6.05
N LEU A 20 6.78 -2.43 6.32
CA LEU A 20 5.71 -2.05 5.40
C LEU A 20 5.54 -0.52 5.29
N PHE A 21 5.52 0.16 6.43
CA PHE A 21 5.38 1.62 6.47
C PHE A 21 6.49 2.36 5.72
N PRO A 22 7.79 2.00 5.83
CA PRO A 22 8.83 2.65 5.04
C PRO A 22 8.68 2.36 3.53
N ALA A 23 8.20 1.19 3.13
CA ALA A 23 7.94 0.88 1.73
C ALA A 23 6.81 1.76 1.16
N PHE A 24 5.67 1.87 1.85
CA PHE A 24 4.59 2.77 1.42
C PHE A 24 5.01 4.24 1.41
N ARG A 25 5.82 4.68 2.38
CA ARG A 25 6.38 6.03 2.38
C ARG A 25 7.26 6.31 1.17
N ARG A 26 8.04 5.32 0.73
CA ARG A 26 8.87 5.44 -0.47
C ARG A 26 8.01 5.55 -1.73
N LEU A 27 7.06 4.64 -1.91
CA LEU A 27 6.14 4.66 -3.06
C LEU A 27 5.30 5.94 -3.11
N GLU A 28 4.90 6.47 -1.96
CA GLU A 28 4.16 7.74 -1.86
C GLU A 28 5.04 8.94 -2.24
N ARG A 29 6.31 8.94 -1.78
CA ARG A 29 7.29 9.98 -2.14
C ARG A 29 7.64 9.96 -3.63
N ASP A 30 7.78 8.78 -4.22
CA ASP A 30 8.04 8.60 -5.66
C ASP A 30 6.77 8.83 -6.51
N GLY A 31 5.62 9.15 -5.88
CA GLY A 31 4.37 9.47 -6.57
C GLY A 31 3.69 8.26 -7.19
N GLU A 32 4.13 7.05 -6.85
CA GLU A 32 3.62 5.78 -7.38
C GLU A 32 2.33 5.35 -6.69
N ILE A 33 2.12 5.78 -5.44
CA ILE A 33 0.84 5.62 -4.73
C ILE A 33 0.38 6.96 -4.15
N SER A 34 -0.93 7.14 -4.12
CA SER A 34 -1.60 8.21 -3.39
C SER A 34 -2.16 7.65 -2.08
N SER A 35 -2.34 8.52 -1.09
CA SER A 35 -2.96 8.15 0.17
C SER A 35 -4.00 9.15 0.65
N GLU A 36 -5.03 8.61 1.30
CA GLU A 36 -6.14 9.40 1.82
C GLU A 36 -6.59 8.86 3.18
N TRP A 37 -6.81 9.78 4.12
CA TRP A 37 -7.46 9.43 5.38
C TRP A 37 -8.97 9.40 5.18
N ARG A 38 -9.59 8.24 5.39
CA ARG A 38 -11.04 8.09 5.40
C ARG A 38 -11.54 7.66 6.76
N VAL A 39 -12.74 8.10 7.10
CA VAL A 39 -13.48 7.56 8.24
C VAL A 39 -14.08 6.24 7.80
N THR A 40 -13.71 5.18 8.50
CA THR A 40 -14.32 3.85 8.33
C THR A 40 -15.75 3.86 8.87
N GLU A 41 -16.55 2.89 8.45
CA GLU A 41 -17.95 2.73 8.87
C GLU A 41 -18.14 2.71 10.40
N ASN A 42 -17.13 2.24 11.15
CA ASN A 42 -17.11 2.23 12.61
C ASN A 42 -16.54 3.53 13.24
N GLY A 43 -16.51 4.64 12.51
CA GLY A 43 -16.06 5.95 12.99
C GLY A 43 -14.54 6.11 13.21
N ARG A 44 -13.73 5.09 12.89
CA ARG A 44 -12.26 5.14 13.04
C ARG A 44 -11.62 5.69 11.78
N ARG A 45 -10.59 6.53 11.91
CA ARG A 45 -9.79 6.97 10.75
C ARG A 45 -8.83 5.85 10.32
N ALA A 46 -8.78 5.57 9.02
CA ALA A 46 -7.81 4.69 8.42
C ALA A 46 -7.18 5.38 7.20
N LYS A 47 -5.89 5.11 6.97
CA LYS A 47 -5.16 5.59 5.81
C LYS A 47 -5.31 4.57 4.68
N TYR A 48 -5.96 4.99 3.59
CA TYR A 48 -6.15 4.22 2.38
C TYR A 48 -5.05 4.59 1.39
N TYR A 49 -4.57 3.61 0.63
CA TYR A 49 -3.56 3.80 -0.41
C TYR A 49 -4.13 3.34 -1.74
N ALA A 50 -3.84 4.07 -2.81
CA ALA A 50 -4.24 3.75 -4.18
C ALA A 50 -3.04 3.92 -5.11
N ILE A 51 -2.88 3.00 -6.06
CA ILE A 51 -1.84 3.14 -7.09
C ILE A 51 -2.18 4.29 -8.04
N THR A 52 -1.18 5.10 -8.39
CA THR A 52 -1.34 6.19 -9.35
C THR A 52 -1.05 5.69 -10.77
N THR A 53 -1.34 6.53 -11.77
CA THR A 53 -0.94 6.26 -13.16
C THR A 53 0.58 6.06 -13.30
N SER A 54 1.39 6.82 -12.54
CA SER A 54 2.84 6.65 -12.50
C SER A 54 3.23 5.30 -11.92
N GLY A 55 2.60 4.89 -10.82
CA GLY A 55 2.84 3.59 -10.19
C GLY A 55 2.41 2.41 -11.05
N GLN A 56 1.33 2.54 -11.84
CA GLN A 56 0.95 1.52 -12.83
C GLN A 56 2.06 1.33 -13.87
N ALA A 57 2.58 2.42 -14.44
CA ALA A 57 3.65 2.34 -15.43
C ALA A 57 4.96 1.74 -14.86
N SER A 58 5.30 2.05 -13.59
CA SER A 58 6.42 1.42 -12.89
C SER A 58 6.19 -0.08 -12.66
N LEU A 59 4.98 -0.47 -12.26
CA LEU A 59 4.61 -1.87 -12.02
C LEU A 59 4.69 -2.70 -13.31
N GLU A 60 4.23 -2.15 -14.42
CA GLU A 60 4.33 -2.78 -15.74
C GLU A 60 5.79 -3.00 -16.16
N LYS A 61 6.69 -2.06 -15.84
CA LYS A 61 8.14 -2.22 -16.08
C LYS A 61 8.74 -3.31 -15.19
N ALA A 62 8.39 -3.32 -13.90
CA ALA A 62 8.93 -4.27 -12.93
C ALA A 62 8.43 -5.71 -13.14
N THR A 63 7.26 -5.91 -13.77
CA THR A 63 6.70 -7.24 -14.04
C THR A 63 7.18 -7.83 -15.37
N LYS A 64 7.91 -7.06 -16.17
CA LYS A 64 8.40 -7.45 -17.50
C LYS A 64 9.88 -7.87 -17.50
N ASP A 65 10.46 -8.05 -16.32
CA ASP A 65 11.82 -8.57 -16.07
C ASP A 65 11.73 -9.97 -15.44
#